data_AF-A0A0K1Q988-F1
#
_entry.id   AF-A0A0K1Q988-F1
#
_cell.length_a   1.000
_cell.length_b   1.000
_cell.length_c   1.000
_cell.angle_alpha   90.00
_cell.angle_beta   90.00
_cell.angle_gamma   90.00
#
_symmetry.space_group_name_H-M   'P 1'
#
loop_
_entity.id
_entity.type
_entity.pdbx_description
1 polymer ?
#
loop_
_entity_poly.entity_id
_entity_poly.type
_entity_poly.pdbx_seq_one_letter_code
_entity_poly.pdbx_strand_id
1 'polypeptide(L)'
;MAVLASVAVACSTVSAPSTNTVEEEEELAQQQSALVTQGPTTTATPIGLALEYKNGVGLPLKVRAGQTFYLEQIDLSTSVFSKVDEGLAGLKREGDFKNADWNKLQLEESDFQQLTDSEGRLTRSRFYRNAKWMTQPSTFIIEQVDDRGIPLSAPIVADAGKDGKRKTGDHFWVRRFRGIQWTRGCASRTDCSGAYEHEQEANIELRNSMDQKSTFTLHPRATKLRMRWTQNATQVYETPIEQIANPPFDYGFSIDVETLTPPGPGGYYDAGQSVSFRFTLKDGSGNRLHPQGSIPSYNDVIFGPNEAGIQYYRAFFDNTWVFWRRKHRERTLIAHLMGPEQNIQPMRSVIPLDELLGQDVQNVGVLERDGVFDQWKVFPTTDGVFGGAFDPNHAGWDVPGSDVYTFKLPANAPAGTYRMTMKGRRTYYGEDIAYTRRVDIQVGSTTKTTATLTTGGCQNCHTGGGAFAEVLHRNPDRATCVGCHAPLAVEHDAPIHSRVHFIHSRSNRFDGDVQKCTTCHLNEGGTKFVSKAACLSCHKSYPADHVTKFGPITNMYVGGGEESFGRCTENCHTEPHPGSGF
;
A
#
# COMPACT_ATOMS: atom_id res chain seq x y z
N MET A 1 23.81 18.92 45.22
CA MET A 1 22.85 19.69 44.41
C MET A 1 23.19 19.46 42.95
N ALA A 2 22.46 18.55 42.29
CA ALA A 2 22.65 18.22 40.88
C ALA A 2 21.48 18.81 40.09
N VAL A 3 21.80 19.64 39.10
CA VAL A 3 20.83 20.30 38.22
C VAL A 3 20.48 19.34 37.09
N LEU A 4 19.19 18.99 36.99
CA LEU A 4 18.61 18.27 35.85
C LEU A 4 18.62 19.19 34.62
N ALA A 5 19.25 18.74 33.54
CA ALA A 5 19.06 19.31 32.21
C ALA A 5 17.92 18.56 31.50
N SER A 6 16.79 19.24 31.38
CA SER A 6 15.62 18.80 30.60
C SER A 6 15.91 19.00 29.12
N VAL A 7 16.07 17.92 28.34
CA VAL A 7 16.06 18.01 26.88
C VAL A 7 14.59 18.06 26.44
N ALA A 8 14.08 19.28 26.27
CA ALA A 8 12.83 19.53 25.57
C ALA A 8 13.14 19.57 24.06
N VAL A 9 12.70 18.55 23.32
CA VAL A 9 12.60 18.65 21.85
C VAL A 9 11.36 19.49 21.57
N ALA A 10 11.56 20.80 21.46
CA ALA A 10 10.56 21.71 20.93
C ALA A 10 10.53 21.55 19.40
N CYS A 11 9.35 21.31 18.82
CA CYS A 11 9.13 21.51 17.40
C CYS A 11 9.42 22.98 17.08
N SER A 12 10.52 23.23 16.38
CA SER A 12 10.88 24.54 15.87
C SER A 12 9.79 25.07 14.94
N THR A 13 9.58 26.38 15.04
CA THR A 13 8.75 27.20 14.17
C THR A 13 8.90 26.84 12.70
N VAL A 14 7.77 26.67 12.02
CA VAL A 14 7.65 26.55 10.56
C VAL A 14 8.31 27.77 9.94
N SER A 15 9.47 27.57 9.31
CA SER A 15 10.03 28.53 8.35
C SER A 15 9.07 28.69 7.16
N ALA A 16 9.06 29.89 6.59
CA ALA A 16 8.19 30.40 5.51
C ALA A 16 7.85 29.37 4.40
N PRO A 17 6.71 29.54 3.67
CA PRO A 17 6.24 28.54 2.71
C PRO A 17 7.30 28.31 1.64
N SER A 18 8.02 27.19 1.73
CA SER A 18 8.92 26.77 0.68
C SER A 18 8.09 25.98 -0.33
N THR A 19 7.97 26.52 -1.55
CA THR A 19 7.55 25.73 -2.71
C THR A 19 8.69 24.78 -3.03
N ASN A 20 8.74 23.63 -2.38
CA ASN A 20 9.71 22.61 -2.76
C ASN A 20 9.27 22.01 -4.09
N THR A 21 10.22 21.92 -5.02
CA THR A 21 10.03 21.11 -6.23
C THR A 21 10.05 19.63 -5.87
N VAL A 22 9.47 18.79 -6.73
CA VAL A 22 9.50 17.33 -6.53
C VAL A 22 10.93 16.80 -6.48
N GLU A 23 11.81 17.37 -7.31
CA GLU A 23 13.22 16.97 -7.41
C GLU A 23 13.97 17.19 -6.08
N GLU A 24 13.73 18.32 -5.39
CA GLU A 24 14.32 18.60 -4.08
C GLU A 24 13.82 17.62 -3.00
N GLU A 25 12.54 17.25 -3.03
CA GLU A 25 11.98 16.28 -2.08
C GLU A 25 12.48 14.85 -2.33
N GLU A 26 12.65 14.47 -3.60
CA GLU A 26 13.22 13.18 -3.97
C GLU A 26 14.65 13.01 -3.47
N GLU A 27 15.49 14.04 -3.66
CA GLU A 27 16.87 14.02 -3.21
C GLU A 27 16.95 13.87 -1.69
N LEU A 28 16.13 14.62 -0.95
CA LEU A 28 16.02 14.51 0.51
C LEU A 28 15.56 13.12 0.96
N ALA A 29 14.57 12.53 0.27
CA ALA A 29 14.07 11.20 0.61
C ALA A 29 15.10 10.10 0.33
N GLN A 30 15.88 10.22 -0.75
CA GLN A 30 16.97 9.29 -1.06
C GLN A 30 18.09 9.36 -0.03
N GLN A 31 18.45 10.56 0.45
CA GLN A 31 19.45 10.75 1.51
C GLN A 31 19.03 10.14 2.87
N GLN A 32 17.72 9.93 3.09
CA GLN A 32 17.18 9.33 4.31
C GLN A 32 17.05 7.80 4.27
N SER A 33 17.25 7.16 3.11
CA SER A 33 17.23 5.71 2.98
C SER A 33 18.51 5.10 3.54
N ALA A 34 18.38 4.19 4.50
CA ALA A 34 19.52 3.63 5.23
C ALA A 34 20.13 2.39 4.57
N LEU A 35 19.40 1.70 3.68
CA LEU A 35 19.85 0.45 3.04
C LEU A 35 19.29 0.34 1.62
N VAL A 36 20.01 0.90 0.66
CA VAL A 36 19.84 0.54 -0.75
C VAL A 36 20.94 -0.46 -1.11
N THR A 37 20.62 -1.76 -1.14
CA THR A 37 21.51 -2.76 -1.72
C THR A 37 21.34 -2.74 -3.24
N GLN A 38 21.89 -1.70 -3.89
CA GLN A 38 22.06 -1.71 -5.34
C GLN A 38 23.24 -2.61 -5.67
N GLY A 39 22.96 -3.77 -6.24
CA GLY A 39 23.96 -4.72 -6.74
C GLY A 39 23.90 -6.11 -6.09
N PRO A 40 24.83 -6.99 -6.50
CA PRO A 40 24.85 -8.38 -6.05
C PRO A 40 24.89 -8.50 -4.53
N THR A 41 24.10 -9.43 -3.97
CA THR A 41 24.07 -9.66 -2.53
C THR A 41 25.00 -10.79 -2.12
N THR A 42 25.61 -10.63 -0.95
CA THR A 42 26.42 -11.66 -0.30
C THR A 42 25.72 -12.13 0.98
N THR A 43 26.23 -13.18 1.62
CA THR A 43 25.73 -13.63 2.93
C THR A 43 25.90 -12.59 4.04
N ALA A 44 26.79 -11.61 3.86
CA ALA A 44 26.99 -10.49 4.77
C ALA A 44 26.06 -9.30 4.48
N THR A 45 25.44 -9.24 3.29
CA THR A 45 24.48 -8.19 2.93
C THR A 45 23.22 -8.35 3.79
N PRO A 46 22.83 -7.37 4.64
CA PRO A 46 21.62 -7.49 5.43
C PRO A 46 20.36 -7.48 4.55
N ILE A 47 19.53 -8.51 4.67
CA ILE A 47 18.24 -8.62 3.96
C ILE A 47 17.08 -8.40 4.92
N GLY A 48 16.06 -7.65 4.50
CA GLY A 48 14.85 -7.45 5.31
C GLY A 48 14.00 -8.71 5.36
N LEU A 49 13.92 -9.35 6.53
CA LEU A 49 13.14 -10.56 6.74
C LEU A 49 11.67 -10.24 7.03
N ALA A 50 10.77 -10.82 6.23
CA ALA A 50 9.33 -10.80 6.43
C ALA A 50 8.85 -12.15 6.97
N LEU A 51 8.16 -12.12 8.12
CA LEU A 51 7.55 -13.27 8.74
C LEU A 51 6.03 -13.20 8.60
N GLU A 52 5.42 -14.30 8.18
CA GLU A 52 3.97 -14.41 8.05
C GLU A 52 3.45 -15.61 8.84
N TYR A 53 2.37 -15.37 9.58
CA TYR A 53 1.67 -16.34 10.39
C TYR A 53 0.19 -16.30 10.07
N LYS A 54 -0.39 -17.47 9.78
CA LYS A 54 -1.81 -17.64 9.52
C LYS A 54 -2.35 -18.77 10.40
N ASN A 55 -3.40 -18.48 11.18
CA ASN A 55 -4.07 -19.44 12.06
C ASN A 55 -3.09 -20.16 13.01
N GLY A 56 -2.17 -19.40 13.62
CA GLY A 56 -1.15 -19.93 14.53
C GLY A 56 0.07 -20.61 13.89
N VAL A 57 0.09 -20.76 12.56
CA VAL A 57 1.18 -21.45 11.83
C VAL A 57 2.00 -20.44 11.03
N GLY A 58 3.32 -20.51 11.15
CA GLY A 58 4.23 -19.72 10.31
C GLY A 58 4.32 -20.31 8.91
N LEU A 59 4.23 -19.46 7.88
CA LEU A 59 4.45 -19.92 6.50
C LEU A 59 5.90 -20.40 6.34
N PRO A 60 6.13 -21.58 5.73
CA PRO A 60 7.48 -22.08 5.50
C PRO A 60 8.35 -21.08 4.74
N LEU A 61 9.58 -20.94 5.21
CA LEU A 61 10.54 -19.96 4.71
C LEU A 61 11.72 -20.67 4.07
N LYS A 62 11.99 -20.37 2.80
CA LYS A 62 13.30 -20.66 2.19
C LYS A 62 14.20 -19.45 2.37
N VAL A 63 15.47 -19.67 2.63
CA VAL A 63 16.48 -18.61 2.78
C VAL A 63 17.80 -19.07 2.18
N ARG A 64 18.66 -18.15 1.74
CA ARG A 64 20.05 -18.51 1.43
C ARG A 64 20.76 -18.95 2.72
N ALA A 65 21.49 -20.06 2.66
CA ALA A 65 22.24 -20.57 3.80
C ALA A 65 23.28 -19.55 4.29
N GLY A 66 23.33 -19.32 5.61
CA GLY A 66 24.26 -18.37 6.23
C GLY A 66 23.97 -16.89 5.94
N GLN A 67 22.79 -16.56 5.40
CA GLN A 67 22.40 -15.18 5.11
C GLN A 67 22.20 -14.36 6.40
N THR A 68 22.59 -13.09 6.33
CA THR A 68 22.35 -12.08 7.36
C THR A 68 21.06 -11.33 7.06
N PHE A 69 20.24 -11.15 8.09
CA PHE A 69 18.94 -10.49 8.03
C PHE A 69 18.80 -9.42 9.10
N TYR A 70 17.86 -8.49 8.89
CA TYR A 70 17.22 -7.72 9.95
C TYR A 70 15.71 -7.99 9.89
N LEU A 71 14.99 -7.79 10.99
CA LEU A 71 13.56 -8.03 11.01
C LEU A 71 12.81 -6.83 10.42
N GLU A 72 12.20 -7.01 9.25
CA GLU A 72 11.54 -5.96 8.48
C GLU A 72 10.01 -5.97 8.63
N GLN A 73 9.42 -7.17 8.69
CA GLN A 73 7.97 -7.33 8.71
C GLN A 73 7.53 -8.53 9.56
N ILE A 74 6.42 -8.36 10.28
CA ILE A 74 5.63 -9.43 10.89
C ILE A 74 4.15 -9.21 10.52
N ASP A 75 3.58 -10.16 9.80
CA ASP A 75 2.13 -10.25 9.57
C ASP A 75 1.59 -11.47 10.35
N LEU A 76 0.68 -11.24 11.29
CA LEU A 76 -0.03 -12.30 12.02
C LEU A 76 -1.53 -12.16 11.78
N SER A 77 -2.18 -13.23 11.34
CA SER A 77 -3.62 -13.25 11.13
C SER A 77 -4.26 -14.56 11.54
N THR A 78 -5.48 -14.49 12.04
CA THR A 78 -6.32 -15.67 12.27
C THR A 78 -7.74 -15.38 11.90
N SER A 79 -8.33 -16.30 11.14
CA SER A 79 -9.73 -16.25 10.73
C SER A 79 -10.50 -17.40 11.36
N VAL A 80 -11.69 -17.09 11.87
CA VAL A 80 -12.69 -18.08 12.31
C VAL A 80 -14.01 -17.80 11.63
N PHE A 81 -14.80 -18.85 11.39
CA PHE A 81 -16.03 -18.76 10.60
C PHE A 81 -17.24 -19.14 11.43
N SER A 82 -18.34 -18.41 11.25
CA SER A 82 -19.62 -18.66 11.92
C SER A 82 -20.78 -18.53 10.95
N LYS A 83 -21.90 -19.17 11.30
CA LYS A 83 -23.19 -19.04 10.63
C LYS A 83 -24.10 -17.97 11.25
N VAL A 84 -23.66 -17.33 12.33
CA VAL A 84 -24.40 -16.26 13.01
C VAL A 84 -23.52 -15.02 13.18
N ASP A 85 -24.14 -13.83 13.10
CA ASP A 85 -23.48 -12.56 13.38
C ASP A 85 -23.24 -12.41 14.89
N GLU A 86 -22.03 -12.72 15.33
CA GLU A 86 -21.61 -12.56 16.73
C GLU A 86 -20.45 -11.56 16.90
N GLY A 87 -20.25 -10.67 15.92
CA GLY A 87 -19.09 -9.78 15.87
C GLY A 87 -17.77 -10.57 15.84
N LEU A 88 -16.94 -10.41 16.87
CA LEU A 88 -15.65 -11.11 17.04
C LEU A 88 -15.65 -12.11 18.21
N ALA A 89 -16.82 -12.59 18.64
CA ALA A 89 -16.92 -13.46 19.81
C ALA A 89 -16.30 -14.86 19.58
N GLY A 90 -16.27 -15.36 18.34
CA GLY A 90 -15.62 -16.61 17.95
C GLY A 90 -14.12 -16.59 18.23
N LEU A 91 -13.44 -15.50 17.88
CA LEU A 91 -12.00 -15.32 18.15
C LEU A 91 -11.62 -15.33 19.64
N LYS A 92 -12.60 -15.19 20.54
CA LYS A 92 -12.38 -15.32 22.00
C LYS A 92 -12.45 -16.77 22.48
N ARG A 93 -13.04 -17.66 21.69
CA ARG A 93 -13.26 -19.07 22.03
C ARG A 93 -12.29 -19.98 21.29
N GLU A 94 -11.94 -19.61 20.07
CA GLU A 94 -11.15 -20.42 19.13
C GLU A 94 -10.10 -19.58 18.40
N GLY A 95 -9.23 -20.26 17.65
CA GLY A 95 -8.04 -19.67 17.06
C GLY A 95 -6.91 -19.46 18.07
N ASP A 96 -5.81 -18.92 17.58
CA ASP A 96 -4.62 -18.60 18.38
C ASP A 96 -4.80 -17.34 19.24
N PHE A 97 -5.66 -16.38 18.85
CA PHE A 97 -5.98 -15.19 19.66
C PHE A 97 -6.95 -15.43 20.82
N LYS A 98 -7.42 -16.66 21.05
CA LYS A 98 -8.40 -16.99 22.12
C LYS A 98 -7.94 -16.57 23.52
N ASN A 99 -6.63 -16.59 23.76
CA ASN A 99 -6.03 -16.23 25.05
C ASN A 99 -5.58 -14.76 25.12
N ALA A 100 -5.73 -13.99 24.04
CA ALA A 100 -5.43 -12.56 24.04
C ALA A 100 -6.49 -11.79 24.84
N ASP A 101 -6.11 -10.66 25.45
CA ASP A 101 -7.05 -9.87 26.26
C ASP A 101 -7.97 -9.01 25.36
N TRP A 102 -9.19 -9.49 25.17
CA TRP A 102 -10.24 -8.86 24.35
C TRP A 102 -11.06 -7.78 25.09
N ASN A 103 -10.72 -7.44 26.34
CA ASN A 103 -11.45 -6.41 27.08
C ASN A 103 -11.36 -5.05 26.37
N LYS A 104 -12.45 -4.27 26.44
CA LYS A 104 -12.61 -2.95 25.79
C LYS A 104 -12.63 -2.96 24.26
N LEU A 105 -12.76 -4.13 23.62
CA LEU A 105 -13.03 -4.20 22.19
C LEU A 105 -14.29 -3.38 21.85
N GLN A 106 -14.19 -2.53 20.84
CA GLN A 106 -15.26 -1.68 20.35
C GLN A 106 -15.35 -1.78 18.83
N LEU A 107 -16.57 -1.76 18.31
CA LEU A 107 -16.82 -1.50 16.90
C LEU A 107 -16.47 -0.03 16.64
N GLU A 108 -15.57 0.21 15.69
CA GLU A 108 -15.09 1.54 15.33
C GLU A 108 -15.81 2.05 14.08
N GLU A 109 -15.84 1.23 13.03
CA GLU A 109 -16.37 1.60 11.71
C GLU A 109 -16.96 0.37 11.00
N SER A 110 -17.73 0.61 9.93
CA SER A 110 -18.21 -0.43 9.02
C SER A 110 -18.36 0.12 7.61
N ASP A 111 -18.17 -0.75 6.62
CA ASP A 111 -18.40 -0.42 5.21
C ASP A 111 -18.91 -1.64 4.45
N PHE A 112 -19.38 -1.44 3.23
CA PHE A 112 -19.67 -2.51 2.29
C PHE A 112 -18.62 -2.52 1.18
N GLN A 113 -18.21 -3.73 0.77
CA GLN A 113 -17.46 -3.88 -0.46
C GLN A 113 -18.27 -3.33 -1.63
N GLN A 114 -17.56 -2.78 -2.62
CA GLN A 114 -18.20 -2.08 -3.74
C GLN A 114 -18.89 -3.05 -4.69
N LEU A 115 -18.26 -4.21 -4.88
CA LEU A 115 -18.77 -5.27 -5.74
C LEU A 115 -19.67 -6.22 -4.97
N THR A 116 -20.73 -6.67 -5.65
CA THR A 116 -21.60 -7.74 -5.19
C THR A 116 -21.04 -9.10 -5.59
N ASP A 117 -21.51 -10.16 -4.95
CA ASP A 117 -21.33 -11.53 -5.45
C ASP A 117 -22.15 -11.78 -6.74
N SER A 118 -22.02 -12.99 -7.29
CA SER A 118 -22.73 -13.45 -8.50
C SER A 118 -24.26 -13.41 -8.37
N GLU A 119 -24.80 -13.38 -7.15
CA GLU A 119 -26.23 -13.26 -6.89
C GLU A 119 -26.66 -11.83 -6.53
N GLY A 120 -25.77 -10.85 -6.71
CA GLY A 120 -26.06 -9.44 -6.42
C GLY A 120 -26.08 -9.12 -4.92
N ARG A 121 -25.58 -10.00 -4.04
CA ARG A 121 -25.55 -9.75 -2.60
C ARG A 121 -24.26 -9.04 -2.19
N LEU A 122 -24.34 -8.28 -1.12
CA LEU A 122 -23.25 -7.45 -0.64
C LEU A 122 -22.43 -8.15 0.46
N THR A 123 -21.16 -7.76 0.56
CA THR A 123 -20.30 -8.11 1.69
C THR A 123 -20.11 -6.89 2.60
N ARG A 124 -20.55 -6.98 3.85
CA ARG A 124 -20.31 -5.96 4.89
C ARG A 124 -19.02 -6.28 5.63
N SER A 125 -18.18 -5.27 5.84
CA SER A 125 -17.02 -5.32 6.73
C SER A 125 -17.27 -4.46 7.97
N ARG A 126 -16.96 -4.96 9.16
CA ARG A 126 -16.95 -4.23 10.42
C ARG A 126 -15.57 -4.25 11.02
N PHE A 127 -15.11 -3.10 11.50
CA PHE A 127 -13.74 -2.90 11.99
C PHE A 127 -13.76 -2.60 13.48
N TYR A 128 -12.96 -3.33 14.24
CA TYR A 128 -12.93 -3.28 15.69
C TYR A 128 -11.54 -2.88 16.20
N ARG A 129 -11.53 -2.09 17.28
CA ARG A 129 -10.32 -1.62 17.97
C ARG A 129 -10.46 -1.69 19.49
N ASN A 130 -9.44 -1.20 20.18
CA ASN A 130 -9.42 -0.94 21.62
C ASN A 130 -9.38 -2.16 22.54
N ALA A 131 -9.32 -3.39 22.01
CA ALA A 131 -8.96 -4.54 22.83
C ALA A 131 -7.61 -4.29 23.52
N LYS A 132 -7.42 -4.88 24.71
CA LYS A 132 -6.18 -4.70 25.48
C LYS A 132 -4.96 -5.17 24.70
N TRP A 133 -5.03 -6.33 24.05
CA TRP A 133 -3.94 -6.82 23.20
C TRP A 133 -3.60 -5.86 22.03
N MET A 134 -4.55 -5.04 21.58
CA MET A 134 -4.33 -4.07 20.49
C MET A 134 -3.68 -2.76 20.98
N THR A 135 -3.81 -2.43 22.27
CA THR A 135 -3.49 -1.09 22.80
C THR A 135 -2.37 -1.07 23.83
N GLN A 136 -1.97 -2.23 24.35
CA GLN A 136 -0.85 -2.36 25.28
C GLN A 136 0.50 -2.44 24.56
N PRO A 137 1.62 -2.07 25.23
CA PRO A 137 2.95 -2.31 24.72
C PRO A 137 3.17 -3.77 24.33
N SER A 138 3.66 -4.02 23.12
CA SER A 138 3.83 -5.37 22.57
C SER A 138 5.28 -5.64 22.19
N THR A 139 5.79 -6.81 22.55
CA THR A 139 7.13 -7.26 22.17
C THR A 139 7.03 -8.63 21.52
N PHE A 140 7.81 -8.82 20.47
CA PHE A 140 7.96 -10.09 19.76
C PHE A 140 9.37 -10.61 20.02
N ILE A 141 9.46 -11.88 20.43
CA ILE A 141 10.71 -12.55 20.75
C ILE A 141 10.83 -13.73 19.79
N ILE A 142 11.88 -13.76 18.99
CA ILE A 142 12.09 -14.75 17.93
C ILE A 142 13.39 -15.50 18.22
N GLU A 143 13.28 -16.81 18.39
CA GLU A 143 14.40 -17.73 18.63
C GLU A 143 14.69 -18.55 17.38
N GLN A 144 15.97 -18.73 17.06
CA GLN A 144 16.39 -19.73 16.09
C GLN A 144 16.53 -21.07 16.79
N VAL A 145 15.84 -22.12 16.32
CA VAL A 145 15.86 -23.43 16.96
C VAL A 145 16.19 -24.55 15.98
N ASP A 146 16.80 -25.63 16.49
CA ASP A 146 16.99 -26.86 15.72
C ASP A 146 15.69 -27.69 15.63
N ASP A 147 15.78 -28.85 15.01
CA ASP A 147 14.69 -29.81 14.80
C ASP A 147 14.08 -30.33 16.11
N ARG A 148 14.89 -30.36 17.17
CA ARG A 148 14.50 -30.72 18.55
C ARG A 148 13.96 -29.52 19.34
N GLY A 149 13.95 -28.33 18.74
CA GLY A 149 13.44 -27.11 19.37
C GLY A 149 14.41 -26.46 20.36
N ILE A 150 15.70 -26.82 20.32
CA ILE A 150 16.74 -26.25 21.18
C ILE A 150 17.16 -24.89 20.60
N PRO A 151 17.17 -23.80 21.41
CA PRO A 151 17.69 -22.50 20.97
C PRO A 151 19.16 -22.56 20.54
N LEU A 152 19.47 -21.91 19.42
CA LEU A 152 20.79 -21.93 18.78
C LEU A 152 21.57 -20.61 18.91
N SER A 153 20.88 -19.52 19.25
CA SER A 153 21.44 -18.17 19.35
C SER A 153 20.70 -17.34 20.39
N ALA A 154 21.21 -16.14 20.67
CA ALA A 154 20.42 -15.13 21.36
C ALA A 154 19.11 -14.84 20.59
N PRO A 155 18.01 -14.56 21.28
CA PRO A 155 16.74 -14.23 20.65
C PRO A 155 16.81 -12.84 19.99
N ILE A 156 16.10 -12.70 18.88
CA ILE A 156 15.82 -11.41 18.25
C ILE A 156 14.60 -10.83 18.98
N VAL A 157 14.72 -9.59 19.44
CA VAL A 157 13.67 -8.91 20.19
C VAL A 157 13.22 -7.68 19.41
N ALA A 158 11.92 -7.61 19.11
CA ALA A 158 11.34 -6.48 18.40
C ALA A 158 10.22 -5.85 19.24
N ASP A 159 10.43 -4.58 19.63
CA ASP A 159 9.42 -3.80 20.35
C ASP A 159 8.45 -3.16 19.36
N ALA A 160 7.21 -3.61 19.34
CA ALA A 160 6.17 -2.99 18.54
C ALA A 160 5.62 -1.71 19.21
N GLY A 161 5.91 -1.45 20.49
CA GLY A 161 5.43 -0.30 21.23
C GLY A 161 3.91 -0.33 21.51
N LYS A 162 3.33 0.84 21.80
CA LYS A 162 1.91 1.02 22.19
C LYS A 162 1.09 1.82 21.17
N ASP A 163 -0.09 1.35 20.74
CA ASP A 163 -0.95 1.90 19.65
C ASP A 163 -1.02 3.44 19.57
N GLY A 164 -1.11 4.16 20.69
CA GLY A 164 -1.38 5.62 20.71
C GLY A 164 -0.18 6.57 20.79
N LYS A 165 1.07 6.11 20.69
CA LYS A 165 2.23 7.01 20.58
C LYS A 165 3.41 6.31 19.91
N ARG A 166 4.14 7.02 19.04
CA ARG A 166 5.43 6.56 18.53
C ARG A 166 6.55 6.87 19.54
N LYS A 167 7.47 5.94 19.73
CA LYS A 167 8.71 6.16 20.49
C LYS A 167 9.93 5.86 19.62
N THR A 168 11.06 6.46 19.96
CA THR A 168 12.35 6.23 19.30
C THR A 168 12.77 4.76 19.33
N GLY A 169 12.35 3.99 20.35
CA GLY A 169 12.64 2.56 20.47
C GLY A 169 11.63 1.62 19.79
N ASP A 170 10.58 2.15 19.14
CA ASP A 170 9.64 1.29 18.39
C ASP A 170 10.39 0.71 17.17
N HIS A 171 10.37 -0.62 17.01
CA HIS A 171 11.07 -1.31 15.91
C HIS A 171 10.41 -1.11 14.54
N PHE A 172 9.10 -0.79 14.50
CA PHE A 172 8.33 -0.73 13.24
C PHE A 172 7.64 0.62 13.05
N TRP A 173 7.75 1.15 11.82
CA TRP A 173 7.02 2.34 11.41
C TRP A 173 5.52 2.06 11.29
N VAL A 174 5.15 1.04 10.51
CA VAL A 174 3.76 0.59 10.35
C VAL A 174 3.42 -0.32 11.52
N ARG A 175 2.31 -0.01 12.17
CA ARG A 175 1.78 -0.80 13.27
C ARG A 175 0.26 -0.79 13.28
N ARG A 176 -0.34 -1.95 13.06
CA ARG A 176 -1.80 -2.12 13.06
C ARG A 176 -2.14 -3.39 13.81
N PHE A 177 -2.99 -3.25 14.83
CA PHE A 177 -3.57 -4.35 15.60
C PHE A 177 -5.08 -4.19 15.51
N ARG A 178 -5.76 -5.09 14.81
CA ARG A 178 -7.14 -4.88 14.33
C ARG A 178 -7.98 -6.15 14.45
N GLY A 179 -9.27 -5.96 14.66
CA GLY A 179 -10.27 -7.00 14.50
C GLY A 179 -11.19 -6.65 13.34
N ILE A 180 -11.56 -7.62 12.53
CA ILE A 180 -12.39 -7.42 11.35
C ILE A 180 -13.46 -8.50 11.32
N GLN A 181 -14.70 -8.14 11.01
CA GLN A 181 -15.74 -9.11 10.69
C GLN A 181 -16.20 -8.86 9.26
N TRP A 182 -16.25 -9.91 8.44
CA TRP A 182 -16.96 -9.89 7.16
C TRP A 182 -18.27 -10.65 7.29
N THR A 183 -19.32 -10.07 6.74
CA THR A 183 -20.65 -10.68 6.64
C THR A 183 -20.99 -10.78 5.16
N ARG A 184 -21.03 -12.01 4.63
CA ARG A 184 -21.29 -12.28 3.21
C ARG A 184 -22.76 -12.62 2.99
N GLY A 185 -23.32 -12.12 1.89
CA GLY A 185 -24.71 -12.39 1.52
C GLY A 185 -25.73 -11.42 2.10
N CYS A 186 -25.37 -10.17 2.36
CA CYS A 186 -26.33 -9.14 2.75
C CYS A 186 -27.24 -8.79 1.56
N ALA A 187 -28.55 -8.75 1.77
CA ALA A 187 -29.52 -8.39 0.74
C ALA A 187 -29.48 -6.89 0.39
N SER A 188 -29.08 -6.05 1.35
CA SER A 188 -28.92 -4.61 1.15
C SER A 188 -27.90 -4.02 2.11
N ARG A 189 -27.59 -2.72 1.94
CA ARG A 189 -26.70 -1.97 2.87
C ARG A 189 -27.26 -1.85 4.29
N THR A 190 -28.55 -2.11 4.48
CA THR A 190 -29.23 -2.03 5.78
C THR A 190 -29.72 -3.38 6.28
N ASP A 191 -29.63 -4.44 5.48
CA ASP A 191 -30.12 -5.77 5.84
C ASP A 191 -29.10 -6.88 5.52
N CYS A 192 -28.59 -7.47 6.60
CA CYS A 192 -27.72 -8.65 6.58
C CYS A 192 -28.34 -9.84 7.33
N SER A 193 -29.66 -9.83 7.58
CA SER A 193 -30.33 -10.90 8.35
C SER A 193 -30.29 -12.26 7.66
N GLY A 194 -30.25 -12.27 6.32
CA GLY A 194 -30.11 -13.47 5.48
C GLY A 194 -28.66 -13.83 5.12
N ALA A 195 -27.66 -13.21 5.74
CA ALA A 195 -26.26 -13.52 5.48
C ALA A 195 -25.95 -14.98 5.81
N TYR A 196 -25.13 -15.63 4.97
CA TYR A 196 -24.88 -17.08 5.05
C TYR A 196 -23.52 -17.42 5.66
N GLU A 197 -22.66 -16.42 5.86
CA GLU A 197 -21.31 -16.59 6.38
C GLU A 197 -20.80 -15.34 7.08
N HIS A 198 -20.18 -15.56 8.24
CA HIS A 198 -19.51 -14.54 9.03
C HIS A 198 -18.06 -14.97 9.27
N GLU A 199 -17.11 -14.27 8.66
CA GLU A 199 -15.69 -14.46 8.92
C GLU A 199 -15.25 -13.42 9.96
N GLN A 200 -14.48 -13.84 10.96
CA GLN A 200 -13.92 -12.99 12.01
C GLN A 200 -12.40 -13.11 11.92
N GLU A 201 -11.70 -12.00 11.66
CA GLU A 201 -10.24 -11.95 11.62
C GLU A 201 -9.67 -11.11 12.77
N ALA A 202 -8.69 -11.68 13.48
CA ALA A 202 -7.73 -10.92 14.26
C ALA A 202 -6.47 -10.72 13.41
N ASN A 203 -5.96 -9.49 13.35
CA ASN A 203 -4.85 -9.14 12.48
C ASN A 203 -3.83 -8.22 13.19
N ILE A 204 -2.55 -8.52 12.98
CA ILE A 204 -1.40 -7.69 13.35
C ILE A 204 -0.53 -7.48 12.10
N GLU A 205 -0.21 -6.21 11.83
CA GLU A 205 0.72 -5.79 10.77
C GLU A 205 1.80 -4.92 11.39
N LEU A 206 3.03 -5.39 11.32
CA LEU A 206 4.23 -4.68 11.73
C LEU A 206 5.17 -4.61 10.55
N ARG A 207 5.53 -3.41 10.09
CA ARG A 207 6.37 -3.28 8.90
C ARG A 207 7.28 -2.06 8.94
N ASN A 208 8.28 -2.14 8.07
CA ASN A 208 9.28 -1.13 7.80
C ASN A 208 10.08 -0.85 9.07
N SER A 209 11.18 -1.58 9.22
CA SER A 209 12.03 -1.53 10.39
C SER A 209 12.61 -0.14 10.57
N MET A 210 12.51 0.39 11.78
CA MET A 210 13.17 1.62 12.21
C MET A 210 14.65 1.39 12.55
N ASP A 211 15.05 0.13 12.77
CA ASP A 211 16.42 -0.28 13.06
C ASP A 211 16.85 -1.43 12.16
N GLN A 212 17.27 -1.07 10.95
CA GLN A 212 17.79 -2.02 9.97
C GLN A 212 19.26 -2.44 10.27
N LYS A 213 19.89 -1.87 11.30
CA LYS A 213 21.27 -2.20 11.71
C LYS A 213 21.31 -3.33 12.73
N SER A 214 20.20 -3.57 13.44
CA SER A 214 20.01 -4.74 14.29
C SER A 214 19.85 -6.01 13.45
N THR A 215 20.99 -6.57 13.04
CA THR A 215 21.07 -7.74 12.17
C THR A 215 21.38 -9.02 12.94
N PHE A 216 21.06 -10.16 12.32
CA PHE A 216 21.40 -11.49 12.78
C PHE A 216 21.67 -12.41 11.59
N THR A 217 22.55 -13.38 11.77
CA THR A 217 22.80 -14.44 10.79
C THR A 217 22.03 -15.68 11.18
N LEU A 218 21.42 -16.37 10.21
CA LEU A 218 20.80 -17.66 10.49
C LEU A 218 21.85 -18.72 10.81
N HIS A 219 21.68 -19.38 11.95
CA HIS A 219 22.55 -20.44 12.41
C HIS A 219 22.44 -21.64 11.45
N PRO A 220 23.54 -22.31 11.04
CA PRO A 220 23.50 -23.39 10.05
C PRO A 220 22.62 -24.59 10.42
N ARG A 221 22.41 -24.82 11.73
CA ARG A 221 21.51 -25.87 12.28
C ARG A 221 20.06 -25.42 12.48
N ALA A 222 19.73 -24.16 12.22
CA ALA A 222 18.37 -23.67 12.43
C ALA A 222 17.43 -24.28 11.39
N THR A 223 16.37 -24.91 11.87
CA THR A 223 15.30 -25.48 11.04
C THR A 223 13.97 -24.78 11.26
N LYS A 224 13.86 -23.93 12.28
CA LYS A 224 12.67 -23.12 12.56
C LYS A 224 13.01 -21.77 13.20
N LEU A 225 12.17 -20.77 12.96
CA LEU A 225 12.05 -19.59 13.81
C LEU A 225 10.86 -19.79 14.75
N ARG A 226 11.10 -19.70 16.05
CA ARG A 226 10.08 -19.77 17.09
C ARG A 226 9.80 -18.36 17.61
N MET A 227 8.59 -17.86 17.39
CA MET A 227 8.16 -16.55 17.85
C MET A 227 7.20 -16.67 19.04
N ARG A 228 7.38 -15.78 20.03
CA ARG A 228 6.45 -15.50 21.12
C ARG A 228 6.08 -14.03 21.12
N TRP A 229 4.83 -13.74 21.45
CA TRP A 229 4.31 -12.37 21.53
C TRP A 229 3.73 -12.09 22.92
N THR A 230 4.10 -10.97 23.53
CA THR A 230 3.78 -10.67 24.94
C THR A 230 2.29 -10.57 25.24
N GLN A 231 1.44 -10.14 24.29
CA GLN A 231 -0.01 -10.05 24.52
C GLN A 231 -0.74 -11.38 24.28
N ASN A 232 -0.02 -12.43 23.89
CA ASN A 232 -0.53 -13.80 23.77
C ASN A 232 0.57 -14.80 24.16
N ALA A 233 1.16 -14.62 25.35
CA ALA A 233 2.41 -15.26 25.75
C ALA A 233 2.36 -16.80 25.80
N THR A 234 1.17 -17.39 25.91
CA THR A 234 0.99 -18.85 25.88
C THR A 234 1.10 -19.43 24.48
N GLN A 235 0.83 -18.62 23.45
CA GLN A 235 0.89 -19.06 22.06
C GLN A 235 2.33 -19.04 21.57
N VAL A 236 2.73 -20.14 20.93
CA VAL A 236 4.01 -20.25 20.23
C VAL A 236 3.72 -20.33 18.75
N TYR A 237 4.48 -19.58 17.98
CA TYR A 237 4.39 -19.54 16.53
C TYR A 237 5.69 -20.12 15.96
N GLU A 238 5.61 -21.12 15.10
CA GLU A 238 6.79 -21.71 14.47
C GLU A 238 6.73 -21.52 12.96
N THR A 239 7.81 -20.97 12.40
CA THR A 239 8.05 -20.85 10.97
C THR A 239 9.13 -21.86 10.59
N PRO A 240 8.81 -22.92 9.80
CA PRO A 240 9.82 -23.81 9.25
C PRO A 240 10.82 -23.04 8.38
N ILE A 241 12.10 -23.36 8.48
CA ILE A 241 13.18 -22.78 7.67
C ILE A 241 13.85 -23.88 6.85
N GLU A 242 13.99 -23.65 5.55
CA GLU A 242 14.86 -24.38 4.65
C GLU A 242 16.02 -23.48 4.21
N GLN A 243 17.26 -23.89 4.49
CA GLN A 243 18.45 -23.14 4.09
C GLN A 243 19.00 -23.68 2.77
N ILE A 244 18.89 -22.88 1.72
CA ILE A 244 19.29 -23.20 0.35
C ILE A 244 20.72 -22.72 0.11
N ALA A 245 21.62 -23.65 -0.22
CA ALA A 245 23.03 -23.32 -0.46
C ALA A 245 23.22 -22.43 -1.71
N ASN A 246 22.54 -22.76 -2.81
CA ASN A 246 22.64 -22.06 -4.09
C ASN A 246 21.24 -21.70 -4.61
N PRO A 247 20.64 -20.59 -4.14
CA PRO A 247 19.37 -20.10 -4.67
C PRO A 247 19.48 -19.81 -6.18
N PRO A 248 18.42 -20.04 -6.97
CA PRO A 248 18.42 -19.79 -8.42
C PRO A 248 18.50 -18.30 -8.78
N PHE A 249 18.10 -17.42 -7.86
CA PHE A 249 18.12 -15.97 -8.03
C PHE A 249 18.78 -15.31 -6.83
N ASP A 250 19.29 -14.11 -7.04
CA ASP A 250 19.76 -13.27 -5.95
C ASP A 250 18.60 -12.64 -5.16
N TYR A 251 18.87 -12.14 -3.95
CA TYR A 251 17.98 -11.19 -3.27
C TYR A 251 17.96 -9.83 -3.97
N GLY A 252 17.08 -8.93 -3.55
CA GLY A 252 16.90 -7.61 -4.13
C GLY A 252 15.90 -7.61 -5.30
N PHE A 253 15.48 -6.42 -5.71
CA PHE A 253 14.52 -6.28 -6.81
C PHE A 253 14.72 -4.93 -7.49
N SER A 254 14.79 -4.95 -8.81
CA SER A 254 14.80 -3.74 -9.62
C SER A 254 13.98 -3.90 -10.90
N ILE A 255 13.61 -2.76 -11.47
CA ILE A 255 12.87 -2.67 -12.73
C ILE A 255 13.64 -1.73 -13.63
N ASP A 256 14.03 -2.24 -14.80
CA ASP A 256 14.49 -1.41 -15.90
C ASP A 256 13.34 -1.17 -16.87
N VAL A 257 13.28 0.03 -17.44
CA VAL A 257 12.34 0.35 -18.50
C VAL A 257 13.09 1.04 -19.64
N GLU A 258 12.94 0.48 -20.83
CA GLU A 258 13.48 0.96 -22.11
C GLU A 258 12.34 1.57 -22.93
N THR A 259 12.54 2.78 -23.45
CA THR A 259 11.62 3.38 -24.42
C THR A 259 11.96 2.89 -25.82
N LEU A 260 11.05 2.13 -26.44
CA LEU A 260 11.28 1.48 -27.73
C LEU A 260 10.93 2.37 -28.92
N THR A 261 9.91 3.20 -28.78
CA THR A 261 9.57 4.18 -29.82
C THR A 261 10.52 5.38 -29.66
N PRO A 262 11.35 5.74 -30.66
CA PRO A 262 12.17 6.94 -30.55
C PRO A 262 11.31 8.22 -30.68
N PRO A 263 11.76 9.35 -30.10
CA PRO A 263 11.13 10.64 -30.38
C PRO A 263 11.28 11.01 -31.86
N GLY A 264 10.44 11.94 -32.31
CA GLY A 264 10.54 12.49 -33.67
C GLY A 264 11.83 13.30 -33.89
N PRO A 265 12.07 13.81 -35.12
CA PRO A 265 13.29 14.55 -35.47
C PRO A 265 13.58 15.76 -34.57
N GLY A 266 12.55 16.34 -33.95
CA GLY A 266 12.68 17.45 -33.01
C GLY A 266 13.16 17.06 -31.60
N GLY A 267 13.37 15.77 -31.33
CA GLY A 267 13.78 15.27 -30.00
C GLY A 267 12.64 15.16 -28.99
N TYR A 268 11.38 15.23 -29.44
CA TYR A 268 10.16 15.05 -28.64
C TYR A 268 9.13 14.19 -29.39
N TYR A 269 8.12 13.70 -28.68
CA TYR A 269 6.96 12.99 -29.25
C TYR A 269 5.86 13.97 -29.64
N ASP A 270 5.14 13.69 -30.71
CA ASP A 270 3.99 14.48 -31.13
C ASP A 270 2.72 14.07 -30.37
N ALA A 271 1.77 15.00 -30.22
CA ALA A 271 0.45 14.67 -29.71
C ALA A 271 -0.22 13.61 -30.60
N GLY A 272 -0.98 12.68 -29.99
CA GLY A 272 -1.58 11.55 -30.70
C GLY A 272 -0.64 10.37 -30.97
N GLN A 273 0.67 10.53 -30.77
CA GLN A 273 1.65 9.47 -31.02
C GLN A 273 1.53 8.32 -30.01
N SER A 274 1.75 7.09 -30.48
CA SER A 274 1.89 5.92 -29.60
C SER A 274 3.34 5.76 -29.18
N VAL A 275 3.56 5.50 -27.89
CA VAL A 275 4.89 5.32 -27.28
C VAL A 275 4.95 3.94 -26.66
N SER A 276 5.87 3.12 -27.16
CA SER A 276 6.10 1.75 -26.69
C SER A 276 7.26 1.69 -25.71
N PHE A 277 7.12 0.87 -24.68
CA PHE A 277 8.11 0.63 -23.64
C PHE A 277 8.34 -0.87 -23.49
N ARG A 278 9.54 -1.25 -23.05
CA ARG A 278 9.84 -2.60 -22.56
C ARG A 278 10.30 -2.51 -21.11
N PHE A 279 9.73 -3.33 -20.24
CA PHE A 279 10.28 -3.49 -18.89
C PHE A 279 11.11 -4.77 -18.76
N THR A 280 12.02 -4.77 -17.80
CA THR A 280 12.79 -5.95 -17.40
C THR A 280 12.87 -5.99 -15.87
N LEU A 281 12.31 -7.02 -15.25
CA LEU A 281 12.41 -7.25 -13.81
C LEU A 281 13.71 -8.00 -13.50
N LYS A 282 14.45 -7.54 -12.49
CA LYS A 282 15.77 -8.07 -12.16
C LYS A 282 15.95 -8.36 -10.66
N ASP A 283 16.80 -9.32 -10.35
CA ASP A 283 17.34 -9.51 -8.99
C ASP A 283 18.47 -8.51 -8.68
N GLY A 284 19.03 -8.56 -7.47
CA GLY A 284 20.13 -7.69 -7.05
C GLY A 284 21.41 -7.87 -7.88
N SER A 285 21.64 -9.07 -8.41
CA SER A 285 22.75 -9.34 -9.34
C SER A 285 22.49 -8.85 -10.78
N GLY A 286 21.30 -8.32 -11.06
CA GLY A 286 20.92 -7.81 -12.37
C GLY A 286 20.40 -8.90 -13.33
N ASN A 287 20.20 -10.13 -12.85
CA ASN A 287 19.65 -11.22 -13.65
C ASN A 287 18.17 -11.00 -13.89
N ARG A 288 17.73 -11.26 -15.11
CA ARG A 288 16.33 -11.15 -15.52
C ARG A 288 15.47 -12.22 -14.83
N LEU A 289 14.32 -11.82 -14.30
CA LEU A 289 13.41 -12.68 -13.51
C LEU A 289 12.29 -13.34 -14.33
N HIS A 290 12.19 -13.03 -15.63
CA HIS A 290 11.18 -13.56 -16.54
C HIS A 290 11.72 -13.62 -17.98
N PRO A 291 11.28 -14.55 -18.84
CA PRO A 291 11.72 -14.60 -20.24
C PRO A 291 11.49 -13.27 -20.99
N GLN A 292 12.33 -12.98 -21.99
CA GLN A 292 12.15 -11.82 -22.85
C GLN A 292 10.88 -11.94 -23.69
N GLY A 293 10.10 -10.86 -23.75
CA GLY A 293 8.86 -10.82 -24.51
C GLY A 293 7.66 -11.46 -23.80
N SER A 294 7.83 -12.02 -22.61
CA SER A 294 6.79 -12.80 -21.95
C SER A 294 6.67 -12.51 -20.46
N ILE A 295 5.42 -12.44 -20.03
CA ILE A 295 4.94 -12.40 -18.65
C ILE A 295 3.91 -13.53 -18.52
N PRO A 296 3.78 -14.20 -17.36
CA PRO A 296 2.78 -15.24 -17.14
C PRO A 296 1.36 -14.79 -17.52
N SER A 297 0.47 -15.72 -17.86
CA SER A 297 -0.97 -15.43 -17.87
C SER A 297 -1.46 -15.16 -16.44
N TYR A 298 -2.66 -14.59 -16.28
CA TYR A 298 -3.17 -14.41 -14.91
C TYR A 298 -3.55 -15.76 -14.27
N ASN A 299 -3.93 -16.76 -15.07
CA ASN A 299 -4.07 -18.15 -14.63
C ASN A 299 -2.77 -18.69 -14.02
N ASP A 300 -1.63 -18.50 -14.71
CA ASP A 300 -0.30 -18.91 -14.22
C ASP A 300 0.10 -18.13 -12.96
N VAL A 301 -0.30 -16.86 -12.84
CA VAL A 301 -0.06 -16.07 -11.61
C VAL A 301 -0.78 -16.69 -10.39
N ILE A 302 -2.00 -17.20 -10.57
CA ILE A 302 -2.80 -17.74 -9.47
C ILE A 302 -2.41 -19.18 -9.12
N PHE A 303 -2.20 -20.03 -10.13
CA PHE A 303 -2.01 -21.48 -9.96
C PHE A 303 -0.64 -22.00 -10.38
N GLY A 304 0.12 -21.22 -11.16
CA GLY A 304 1.42 -21.59 -11.67
C GLY A 304 2.56 -21.42 -10.65
N PRO A 305 3.74 -21.97 -10.95
CA PRO A 305 4.92 -21.79 -10.12
C PRO A 305 5.44 -20.34 -10.19
N ASN A 306 5.93 -19.84 -9.06
CA ASN A 306 6.52 -18.50 -8.98
C ASN A 306 7.89 -18.56 -8.29
N GLU A 307 8.85 -19.19 -8.94
CA GLU A 307 10.20 -19.39 -8.40
C GLU A 307 10.96 -18.07 -8.20
N ALA A 308 10.79 -17.12 -9.14
CA ALA A 308 11.41 -15.81 -9.08
C ALA A 308 10.80 -14.88 -8.02
N GLY A 309 9.60 -15.19 -7.52
CA GLY A 309 8.92 -14.42 -6.48
C GLY A 309 8.24 -13.14 -6.97
N ILE A 310 8.02 -12.96 -8.27
CA ILE A 310 7.37 -11.77 -8.84
C ILE A 310 5.91 -11.72 -8.37
N GLN A 311 5.45 -10.58 -7.86
CA GLN A 311 4.09 -10.44 -7.39
C GLN A 311 3.23 -9.65 -8.37
N TYR A 312 1.95 -10.00 -8.40
CA TYR A 312 0.90 -9.40 -9.24
C TYR A 312 -0.34 -9.13 -8.36
N TYR A 313 -1.36 -8.49 -8.93
CA TYR A 313 -2.60 -8.20 -8.21
C TYR A 313 -3.28 -9.47 -7.71
N ARG A 314 -3.60 -9.56 -6.41
CA ARG A 314 -4.33 -10.73 -5.83
C ARG A 314 -5.45 -10.36 -4.86
N ALA A 315 -5.86 -9.09 -4.82
CA ALA A 315 -6.81 -8.62 -3.80
C ALA A 315 -8.20 -9.28 -3.91
N PHE A 316 -8.56 -9.87 -5.05
CA PHE A 316 -9.78 -10.69 -5.18
C PHE A 316 -9.76 -11.98 -4.35
N PHE A 317 -8.56 -12.51 -4.04
CA PHE A 317 -8.38 -13.75 -3.29
C PHE A 317 -7.87 -13.51 -1.86
N ASP A 318 -7.31 -12.33 -1.58
CA ASP A 318 -6.83 -11.93 -0.26
C ASP A 318 -7.24 -10.49 0.08
N ASN A 319 -8.55 -10.22 0.07
CA ASN A 319 -9.20 -8.91 0.31
C ASN A 319 -8.24 -7.72 0.46
N THR A 320 -8.04 -7.10 1.60
CA THR A 320 -7.27 -5.83 1.79
C THR A 320 -8.14 -4.57 1.89
N TRP A 321 -7.65 -3.63 2.70
CA TRP A 321 -8.26 -2.33 3.00
C TRP A 321 -7.13 -1.34 3.36
N VAL A 322 -7.18 -0.12 2.83
CA VAL A 322 -6.11 0.91 2.91
C VAL A 322 -5.54 1.09 4.33
N PHE A 323 -6.41 1.17 5.33
CA PHE A 323 -6.02 1.31 6.74
C PHE A 323 -6.23 0.06 7.57
N TRP A 324 -7.25 -0.73 7.24
CA TRP A 324 -7.75 -1.77 8.12
C TRP A 324 -7.12 -3.15 7.89
N ARG A 325 -6.60 -3.44 6.69
CA ARG A 325 -6.09 -4.77 6.36
C ARG A 325 -5.07 -4.77 5.22
N ARG A 326 -3.81 -5.01 5.54
CA ARG A 326 -2.71 -5.54 4.71
C ARG A 326 -2.66 -5.04 3.28
N LYS A 327 -2.94 -3.75 3.04
CA LYS A 327 -3.02 -3.17 1.68
C LYS A 327 -1.76 -3.38 0.85
N HIS A 328 -0.61 -3.55 1.50
CA HIS A 328 0.66 -3.84 0.84
C HIS A 328 0.72 -5.19 0.13
N ARG A 329 -0.22 -6.11 0.44
CA ARG A 329 -0.35 -7.43 -0.18
C ARG A 329 -1.10 -7.41 -1.51
N GLU A 330 -1.72 -6.28 -1.86
CA GLU A 330 -2.31 -6.08 -3.18
C GLU A 330 -1.26 -6.34 -4.29
N ARG A 331 -0.01 -5.90 -4.05
CA ARG A 331 1.19 -6.30 -4.82
C ARG A 331 1.09 -6.13 -6.35
N THR A 332 0.27 -5.17 -6.79
CA THR A 332 0.03 -4.84 -8.19
C THR A 332 1.32 -4.50 -8.93
N LEU A 333 1.58 -5.19 -10.05
CA LEU A 333 2.53 -4.79 -11.07
C LEU A 333 1.80 -3.89 -12.06
N ILE A 334 2.17 -2.62 -12.14
CA ILE A 334 1.44 -1.62 -12.93
C ILE A 334 2.40 -0.58 -13.48
N ALA A 335 2.13 -0.14 -14.72
CA ALA A 335 2.77 1.00 -15.34
C ALA A 335 1.72 2.06 -15.68
N HIS A 336 2.11 3.33 -15.67
CA HIS A 336 1.29 4.43 -16.16
C HIS A 336 2.13 5.49 -16.87
N LEU A 337 1.50 6.32 -17.71
CA LEU A 337 2.11 7.44 -18.43
C LEU A 337 1.25 8.70 -18.21
N MET A 338 1.75 9.59 -17.36
CA MET A 338 1.02 10.78 -16.92
C MET A 338 1.70 12.06 -17.41
N GLY A 339 0.91 13.08 -17.78
CA GLY A 339 1.44 14.40 -18.06
C GLY A 339 0.45 15.41 -18.66
N PRO A 340 0.92 16.63 -18.94
CA PRO A 340 2.28 17.08 -18.70
C PRO A 340 2.52 17.41 -17.21
N GLU A 341 3.77 17.33 -16.75
CA GLU A 341 4.14 17.32 -15.33
C GLU A 341 3.69 18.58 -14.56
N GLN A 342 3.75 19.75 -15.20
CA GLN A 342 3.34 21.03 -14.63
C GLN A 342 1.84 21.11 -14.30
N ASN A 343 1.04 20.16 -14.79
CA ASN A 343 -0.40 20.10 -14.57
C ASN A 343 -0.83 19.03 -13.55
N ILE A 344 0.12 18.31 -12.92
CA ILE A 344 -0.21 17.21 -12.02
C ILE A 344 -1.09 17.71 -10.87
N GLN A 345 -2.26 17.08 -10.76
CA GLN A 345 -3.28 17.36 -9.76
C GLN A 345 -4.14 16.11 -9.55
N PRO A 346 -4.88 15.99 -8.43
CA PRO A 346 -5.71 14.81 -8.16
C PRO A 346 -6.70 14.49 -9.30
N MET A 347 -6.70 13.22 -9.73
CA MET A 347 -7.66 12.72 -10.72
C MET A 347 -9.07 12.69 -10.14
N ARG A 348 -10.04 13.09 -10.97
CA ARG A 348 -11.47 13.11 -10.67
C ARG A 348 -12.23 12.11 -11.52
N SER A 349 -11.73 11.77 -12.70
CA SER A 349 -12.28 10.72 -13.54
C SER A 349 -12.31 9.41 -12.78
N VAL A 350 -13.44 8.71 -12.85
CA VAL A 350 -13.58 7.36 -12.31
C VAL A 350 -13.47 6.41 -13.48
N ILE A 351 -12.59 5.42 -13.36
CA ILE A 351 -12.51 4.35 -14.35
C ILE A 351 -13.72 3.45 -14.14
N PRO A 352 -14.62 3.33 -15.13
CA PRO A 352 -15.82 2.53 -14.97
C PRO A 352 -15.47 1.03 -15.04
N LEU A 353 -16.34 0.20 -14.46
CA LEU A 353 -16.09 -1.24 -14.35
C LEU A 353 -15.97 -1.91 -15.73
N ASP A 354 -16.79 -1.52 -16.70
CA ASP A 354 -16.75 -2.08 -18.06
C ASP A 354 -15.42 -1.80 -18.78
N GLU A 355 -14.80 -0.64 -18.56
CA GLU A 355 -13.45 -0.37 -19.07
C GLU A 355 -12.43 -1.32 -18.44
N LEU A 356 -12.45 -1.47 -17.10
CA LEU A 356 -11.52 -2.35 -16.37
C LEU A 356 -11.61 -3.81 -16.82
N LEU A 357 -12.82 -4.27 -17.14
CA LEU A 357 -13.06 -5.65 -17.58
C LEU A 357 -12.76 -5.86 -19.07
N GLY A 358 -12.80 -4.80 -19.90
CA GLY A 358 -12.78 -4.91 -21.35
C GLY A 358 -11.55 -4.35 -22.07
N GLN A 359 -10.67 -3.61 -21.39
CA GLN A 359 -9.51 -2.97 -22.02
C GLN A 359 -8.21 -3.28 -21.27
N ASP A 360 -7.11 -3.46 -22.00
CA ASP A 360 -5.81 -3.72 -21.39
C ASP A 360 -5.09 -2.44 -20.93
N VAL A 361 -5.33 -1.31 -21.62
CA VAL A 361 -4.85 0.02 -21.26
C VAL A 361 -6.05 0.90 -20.97
N GLN A 362 -6.05 1.56 -19.81
CA GLN A 362 -7.19 2.39 -19.37
C GLN A 362 -6.81 3.86 -19.36
N ASN A 363 -7.78 4.73 -19.63
CA ASN A 363 -7.61 6.17 -19.46
C ASN A 363 -8.03 6.56 -18.04
N VAL A 364 -7.06 6.91 -17.21
CA VAL A 364 -7.30 7.21 -15.79
C VAL A 364 -7.36 8.71 -15.50
N GLY A 365 -6.71 9.50 -16.36
CA GLY A 365 -6.82 10.96 -16.38
C GLY A 365 -7.14 11.43 -17.80
N VAL A 366 -8.19 12.23 -17.94
CA VAL A 366 -8.56 12.86 -19.23
C VAL A 366 -8.42 14.36 -19.14
N LEU A 367 -7.83 15.00 -20.14
CA LEU A 367 -7.45 16.42 -20.09
C LEU A 367 -8.65 17.33 -19.82
N GLU A 368 -9.80 17.03 -20.41
CA GLU A 368 -11.01 17.84 -20.33
C GLU A 368 -11.58 17.88 -18.91
N ARG A 369 -11.48 16.76 -18.18
CA ARG A 369 -12.01 16.63 -16.82
C ARG A 369 -10.95 16.85 -15.76
N ASP A 370 -9.73 16.38 -15.96
CA ASP A 370 -8.69 16.36 -14.93
C ASP A 370 -7.61 17.42 -15.14
N GLY A 371 -7.54 18.03 -16.33
CA GLY A 371 -6.46 18.98 -16.69
C GLY A 371 -5.09 18.33 -16.89
N VAL A 372 -5.00 17.02 -16.66
CA VAL A 372 -3.82 16.18 -16.80
C VAL A 372 -4.27 14.86 -17.46
N PHE A 373 -3.43 14.35 -18.35
CA PHE A 373 -3.62 13.05 -18.98
C PHE A 373 -2.93 11.97 -18.16
N ASP A 374 -3.54 10.79 -18.07
CA ASP A 374 -2.87 9.59 -17.63
C ASP A 374 -3.51 8.33 -18.23
N GLN A 375 -2.65 7.39 -18.62
CA GLN A 375 -3.03 6.03 -19.00
C GLN A 375 -2.27 5.04 -18.16
N TRP A 376 -2.94 3.98 -17.73
CA TRP A 376 -2.29 2.89 -16.99
C TRP A 376 -2.50 1.52 -17.62
N LYS A 377 -1.65 0.57 -17.24
CA LYS A 377 -1.76 -0.85 -17.57
C LYS A 377 -1.32 -1.68 -16.37
N VAL A 378 -2.19 -2.59 -15.94
CA VAL A 378 -1.87 -3.63 -14.95
C VAL A 378 -1.36 -4.88 -15.69
N PHE A 379 -0.39 -5.55 -15.08
CA PHE A 379 0.19 -6.77 -15.63
C PHE A 379 -0.34 -8.01 -14.90
N PRO A 380 -0.50 -9.15 -15.59
CA PRO A 380 -0.09 -9.42 -16.98
C PRO A 380 -0.88 -8.69 -18.09
N THR A 381 -2.20 -8.62 -17.95
CA THR A 381 -3.08 -7.73 -18.69
C THR A 381 -4.16 -7.19 -17.75
N THR A 382 -4.65 -5.98 -17.99
CA THR A 382 -5.64 -5.35 -17.09
C THR A 382 -6.97 -6.13 -17.15
N ASP A 383 -7.48 -6.37 -18.35
CA ASP A 383 -8.70 -7.14 -18.61
C ASP A 383 -8.62 -8.60 -18.15
N GLY A 384 -7.43 -9.23 -18.20
CA GLY A 384 -7.19 -10.56 -17.65
C GLY A 384 -7.25 -10.57 -16.12
N VAL A 385 -6.63 -9.58 -15.47
CA VAL A 385 -6.60 -9.44 -14.01
C VAL A 385 -7.97 -9.12 -13.43
N PHE A 386 -8.66 -8.11 -13.98
CA PHE A 386 -9.96 -7.68 -13.49
C PHE A 386 -11.08 -8.56 -14.05
N GLY A 387 -11.11 -8.81 -15.37
CA GLY A 387 -12.15 -9.64 -16.02
C GLY A 387 -12.15 -11.08 -15.53
N GLY A 388 -10.99 -11.73 -15.54
CA GLY A 388 -10.96 -13.16 -15.23
C GLY A 388 -11.09 -13.50 -13.74
N ALA A 389 -10.91 -12.53 -12.84
CA ALA A 389 -11.20 -12.73 -11.43
C ALA A 389 -12.71 -12.87 -11.13
N PHE A 390 -13.57 -12.34 -12.01
CA PHE A 390 -15.03 -12.47 -11.90
C PHE A 390 -15.60 -13.57 -12.81
N ASP A 391 -14.87 -13.95 -13.86
CA ASP A 391 -15.21 -15.06 -14.74
C ASP A 391 -13.94 -15.84 -15.11
N PRO A 392 -13.67 -17.02 -14.53
CA PRO A 392 -12.49 -17.80 -14.87
C PRO A 392 -12.49 -18.30 -16.34
N ASN A 393 -13.60 -18.18 -17.08
CA ASN A 393 -13.65 -18.43 -18.52
C ASN A 393 -13.44 -17.16 -19.36
N HIS A 394 -13.13 -16.03 -18.74
CA HIS A 394 -12.85 -14.78 -19.44
C HIS A 394 -11.69 -14.98 -20.41
N ALA A 395 -11.85 -14.51 -21.65
CA ALA A 395 -10.88 -14.75 -22.72
C ALA A 395 -9.46 -14.28 -22.36
N GLY A 396 -9.31 -13.26 -21.51
CA GLY A 396 -8.01 -12.74 -21.04
C GLY A 396 -7.35 -13.52 -19.90
N TRP A 397 -8.03 -14.48 -19.26
CA TRP A 397 -7.50 -15.18 -18.07
C TRP A 397 -6.25 -16.01 -18.37
N ASP A 398 -6.28 -16.74 -19.50
CA ASP A 398 -5.19 -17.61 -19.97
C ASP A 398 -4.24 -16.91 -20.96
N VAL A 399 -4.47 -15.63 -21.27
CA VAL A 399 -3.63 -14.89 -22.22
C VAL A 399 -2.31 -14.51 -21.53
N PRO A 400 -1.15 -14.96 -22.04
CA PRO A 400 0.14 -14.52 -21.51
C PRO A 400 0.33 -13.02 -21.69
N GLY A 401 0.89 -12.36 -20.68
CA GLY A 401 1.27 -10.96 -20.79
C GLY A 401 2.54 -10.76 -21.62
N SER A 402 2.79 -9.50 -21.98
CA SER A 402 4.00 -9.05 -22.68
C SER A 402 4.82 -8.12 -21.78
N ASP A 403 6.14 -8.22 -21.87
CA ASP A 403 7.04 -7.23 -21.25
C ASP A 403 7.19 -5.94 -22.08
N VAL A 404 6.56 -5.91 -23.27
CA VAL A 404 6.40 -4.74 -24.15
C VAL A 404 4.96 -4.26 -24.09
N TYR A 405 4.76 -2.95 -23.93
CA TYR A 405 3.46 -2.31 -23.84
C TYR A 405 3.48 -0.91 -24.44
N THR A 406 2.31 -0.41 -24.83
CA THR A 406 2.17 0.84 -25.58
C THR A 406 1.11 1.73 -24.96
N PHE A 407 1.45 3.00 -24.76
CA PHE A 407 0.49 4.05 -24.43
C PHE A 407 0.26 4.95 -25.64
N LYS A 408 -0.92 5.56 -25.72
CA LYS A 408 -1.27 6.49 -26.78
C LYS A 408 -1.46 7.87 -26.19
N LEU A 409 -0.58 8.80 -26.55
CA LEU A 409 -0.73 10.20 -26.19
C LEU A 409 -2.05 10.75 -26.76
N PRO A 410 -2.76 11.63 -26.05
CA PRO A 410 -3.99 12.22 -26.56
C PRO A 410 -3.68 13.13 -27.74
N ALA A 411 -4.61 13.26 -28.69
CA ALA A 411 -4.41 14.09 -29.89
C ALA A 411 -4.22 15.59 -29.56
N ASN A 412 -4.72 16.03 -28.41
CA ASN A 412 -4.59 17.36 -27.85
C ASN A 412 -3.58 17.42 -26.69
N ALA A 413 -2.62 16.49 -26.60
CA ALA A 413 -1.58 16.47 -25.56
C ALA A 413 -0.86 17.83 -25.47
N PRO A 414 -0.97 18.56 -24.35
CA PRO A 414 -0.22 19.79 -24.17
C PRO A 414 1.29 19.49 -24.09
N ALA A 415 2.11 20.45 -24.51
CA ALA A 415 3.56 20.30 -24.47
C ALA A 415 4.12 20.23 -23.05
N GLY A 416 5.18 19.44 -22.85
CA GLY A 416 5.91 19.33 -21.60
C GLY A 416 6.47 17.93 -21.35
N THR A 417 6.92 17.70 -20.12
CA THR A 417 7.40 16.41 -19.63
C THR A 417 6.23 15.49 -19.28
N TYR A 418 6.25 14.27 -19.81
CA TYR A 418 5.34 13.18 -19.44
C TYR A 418 6.16 12.08 -18.80
N ARG A 419 5.59 11.45 -17.79
CA ARG A 419 6.30 10.55 -16.90
C ARG A 419 5.70 9.18 -16.96
N MET A 420 6.48 8.23 -17.46
CA MET A 420 6.18 6.81 -17.35
C MET A 420 6.70 6.33 -16.00
N THR A 421 5.82 5.76 -15.18
CA THR A 421 6.21 5.15 -13.90
C THR A 421 5.71 3.73 -13.86
N MET A 422 6.57 2.82 -13.44
CA MET A 422 6.24 1.43 -13.20
C MET A 422 6.57 1.06 -11.76
N LYS A 423 5.61 0.43 -11.06
CA LYS A 423 5.83 -0.14 -9.73
C LYS A 423 5.61 -1.64 -9.76
N GLY A 424 6.36 -2.34 -8.93
CA GLY A 424 6.22 -3.78 -8.72
C GLY A 424 6.65 -4.20 -7.33
N ARG A 425 6.48 -5.48 -7.04
CA ARG A 425 6.90 -6.09 -5.77
C ARG A 425 7.45 -7.50 -6.01
N ARG A 426 8.45 -7.87 -5.23
CA ARG A 426 9.02 -9.22 -5.21
C ARG A 426 8.98 -9.76 -3.79
N THR A 427 8.52 -11.00 -3.65
CA THR A 427 8.62 -11.78 -2.42
C THR A 427 9.50 -12.99 -2.69
N TYR A 428 10.74 -12.97 -2.22
CA TYR A 428 11.73 -14.00 -2.53
C TYR A 428 12.53 -14.40 -1.29
N TYR A 429 12.47 -15.67 -0.93
CA TYR A 429 13.29 -16.30 0.13
C TYR A 429 13.32 -15.49 1.45
N GLY A 430 12.14 -14.98 1.85
CA GLY A 430 11.94 -14.20 3.07
C GLY A 430 12.02 -12.70 2.93
N GLU A 431 12.49 -12.18 1.79
CA GLU A 431 12.44 -10.76 1.49
C GLU A 431 11.08 -10.40 0.87
N ASP A 432 10.50 -9.27 1.27
CA ASP A 432 9.28 -8.71 0.64
C ASP A 432 9.48 -7.22 0.29
N ILE A 433 9.96 -6.95 -0.91
CA ILE A 433 10.47 -5.64 -1.33
C ILE A 433 9.72 -5.07 -2.54
N ALA A 434 9.36 -3.79 -2.47
CA ALA A 434 8.79 -3.05 -3.59
C ALA A 434 9.88 -2.30 -4.36
N TYR A 435 9.63 -2.01 -5.64
CA TYR A 435 10.49 -1.15 -6.44
C TYR A 435 9.64 -0.30 -7.39
N THR A 436 10.08 0.92 -7.62
CA THR A 436 9.47 1.85 -8.57
C THR A 436 10.53 2.37 -9.53
N ARG A 437 10.23 2.36 -10.84
CA ARG A 437 11.08 2.91 -11.89
C ARG A 437 10.33 3.99 -12.65
N ARG A 438 11.04 5.07 -12.97
CA ARG A 438 10.55 6.21 -13.72
C ARG A 438 11.36 6.40 -15.00
N VAL A 439 10.68 6.83 -16.06
CA VAL A 439 11.28 7.33 -17.30
C VAL A 439 10.49 8.54 -17.75
N ASP A 440 11.19 9.64 -18.02
CA ASP A 440 10.56 10.85 -18.54
C ASP A 440 10.67 10.87 -20.07
N ILE A 441 9.59 11.30 -20.73
CA ILE A 441 9.56 11.60 -22.16
C ILE A 441 9.11 13.06 -22.36
N GLN A 442 9.48 13.65 -23.50
CA GLN A 442 9.12 15.02 -23.83
C GLN A 442 8.09 15.04 -24.96
N VAL A 443 7.00 15.79 -24.79
CA VAL A 443 5.90 15.87 -25.77
C VAL A 443 5.77 17.31 -26.25
N GLY A 444 5.70 17.52 -27.57
CA GLY A 444 5.51 18.82 -28.23
C GLY A 444 6.61 19.88 -28.02
N SER A 445 7.58 19.63 -27.15
CA SER A 445 8.71 20.52 -26.84
C SER A 445 9.83 19.69 -26.21
N THR A 446 11.10 20.11 -26.34
CA THR A 446 12.22 19.53 -25.59
C THR A 446 12.40 20.13 -24.20
N THR A 447 11.66 21.20 -23.89
CA THR A 447 11.74 21.90 -22.60
C THR A 447 11.13 21.04 -21.51
N LYS A 448 11.96 20.67 -20.53
CA LYS A 448 11.49 19.99 -19.32
C LYS A 448 10.53 20.87 -18.52
N THR A 449 9.51 20.24 -17.97
CA THR A 449 8.56 20.87 -17.07
C THR A 449 8.53 20.09 -15.76
N THR A 450 8.13 20.73 -14.66
CA THR A 450 8.18 20.14 -13.31
C THR A 450 6.87 20.40 -12.59
N ALA A 451 6.44 19.45 -11.76
CA ALA A 451 5.24 19.65 -10.92
C ALA A 451 5.54 20.60 -9.76
N THR A 452 4.58 21.48 -9.47
CA THR A 452 4.56 22.25 -8.22
C THR A 452 3.48 21.67 -7.31
N LEU A 453 3.90 21.00 -6.23
CA LEU A 453 2.97 20.36 -5.31
C LEU A 453 2.42 21.38 -4.30
N THR A 454 1.11 21.29 -4.03
CA THR A 454 0.42 22.15 -3.03
C THR A 454 0.41 21.53 -1.63
N THR A 455 1.01 20.35 -1.49
CA THR A 455 1.18 19.63 -0.22
C THR A 455 2.67 19.33 -0.02
N GLY A 456 3.12 19.15 1.22
CA GLY A 456 4.53 18.88 1.53
C GLY A 456 4.77 18.71 3.04
N GLY A 457 6.03 18.81 3.47
CA GLY A 457 6.42 18.69 4.88
C GLY A 457 6.37 17.25 5.44
N CYS A 458 6.20 16.25 4.57
CA CYS A 458 6.07 14.85 4.96
C CYS A 458 7.31 14.32 5.70
N GLN A 459 8.49 14.73 5.26
CA GLN A 459 9.81 14.36 5.80
C GLN A 459 10.01 14.78 7.26
N ASN A 460 9.22 15.72 7.77
CA ASN A 460 9.25 16.13 9.18
C ASN A 460 8.82 14.99 10.11
N CYS A 461 7.99 14.07 9.60
CA CYS A 461 7.51 12.90 10.33
C CYS A 461 8.11 11.62 9.75
N HIS A 462 8.19 11.51 8.43
CA HIS A 462 8.59 10.30 7.69
C HIS A 462 10.10 10.17 7.56
N THR A 463 10.73 9.51 8.54
CA THR A 463 12.19 9.27 8.59
C THR A 463 12.51 7.80 8.91
N GLY A 464 13.75 7.36 8.65
CA GLY A 464 14.18 5.97 8.86
C GLY A 464 13.29 4.98 8.09
N GLY A 465 12.80 3.92 8.74
CA GLY A 465 11.81 3.00 8.15
C GLY A 465 10.48 3.65 7.74
N GLY A 466 10.24 4.89 8.14
CA GLY A 466 9.13 5.72 7.70
C GLY A 466 9.38 6.60 6.48
N ALA A 467 10.63 6.71 6.01
CA ALA A 467 11.00 7.56 4.87
C ALA A 467 10.31 7.10 3.58
N PHE A 468 10.00 8.02 2.67
CA PHE A 468 9.26 7.70 1.43
C PHE A 468 10.02 6.79 0.47
N ALA A 469 11.36 6.79 0.54
CA ALA A 469 12.18 5.82 -0.16
C ALA A 469 12.05 4.38 0.40
N GLU A 470 11.54 4.21 1.62
CA GLU A 470 11.28 2.90 2.24
C GLU A 470 9.79 2.53 2.17
N VAL A 471 8.92 3.52 2.37
CA VAL A 471 7.46 3.36 2.35
C VAL A 471 6.88 3.62 0.96
N LEU A 472 5.55 3.57 0.78
CA LEU A 472 4.87 3.98 -0.46
C LEU A 472 5.43 3.38 -1.76
N HIS A 473 5.70 2.07 -1.78
CA HIS A 473 6.29 1.37 -2.94
C HIS A 473 7.72 1.80 -3.28
N ARG A 474 8.46 2.34 -2.29
CA ARG A 474 9.82 2.90 -2.46
C ARG A 474 9.85 3.97 -3.55
N ASN A 475 8.81 4.81 -3.54
CA ASN A 475 8.62 5.87 -4.51
C ASN A 475 8.64 7.23 -3.79
N PRO A 476 9.78 7.94 -3.77
CA PRO A 476 9.86 9.25 -3.17
C PRO A 476 9.18 10.35 -4.00
N ASP A 477 8.92 10.11 -5.28
CA ASP A 477 8.27 11.04 -6.20
C ASP A 477 6.76 11.09 -5.94
N ARG A 478 6.31 12.07 -5.15
CA ARG A 478 4.88 12.20 -4.79
C ARG A 478 4.00 12.57 -5.98
N ALA A 479 4.56 13.18 -7.03
CA ALA A 479 3.77 13.59 -8.18
C ALA A 479 3.24 12.38 -8.94
N THR A 480 4.05 11.31 -9.04
CA THR A 480 3.65 10.06 -9.72
C THR A 480 2.58 9.26 -8.99
N CYS A 481 2.40 9.47 -7.68
CA CYS A 481 1.41 8.76 -6.89
C CYS A 481 0.00 8.92 -7.46
N VAL A 482 -0.33 10.10 -7.96
CA VAL A 482 -1.69 10.46 -8.38
C VAL A 482 -2.21 9.57 -9.51
N GLY A 483 -1.34 9.13 -10.42
CA GLY A 483 -1.75 8.28 -11.53
C GLY A 483 -2.12 6.85 -11.13
N CYS A 484 -1.30 6.24 -10.27
CA CYS A 484 -1.62 4.92 -9.68
C CYS A 484 -2.73 4.98 -8.62
N HIS A 485 -3.05 6.18 -8.12
CA HIS A 485 -4.07 6.43 -7.12
C HIS A 485 -5.17 7.32 -7.71
N ALA A 486 -5.78 6.84 -8.79
CA ALA A 486 -6.98 7.42 -9.41
C ALA A 486 -8.26 6.75 -8.86
N PRO A 487 -9.43 7.39 -8.93
CA PRO A 487 -10.70 6.77 -8.55
C PRO A 487 -11.06 5.57 -9.44
N LEU A 488 -11.42 4.43 -8.84
CA LEU A 488 -11.82 3.20 -9.55
C LEU A 488 -13.22 2.77 -9.15
N ALA A 489 -14.02 2.25 -10.08
CA ALA A 489 -15.35 1.68 -9.77
C ALA A 489 -15.32 0.50 -8.78
N VAL A 490 -14.16 -0.16 -8.64
CA VAL A 490 -13.94 -1.29 -7.71
C VAL A 490 -13.21 -0.86 -6.43
N GLU A 491 -12.68 0.36 -6.41
CA GLU A 491 -11.89 0.90 -5.31
C GLU A 491 -11.99 2.43 -5.25
N HIS A 492 -13.15 2.95 -4.85
CA HIS A 492 -13.32 4.40 -4.64
C HIS A 492 -12.34 4.99 -3.59
N ASP A 493 -11.76 4.21 -2.69
CA ASP A 493 -10.73 4.69 -1.76
C ASP A 493 -9.32 4.70 -2.36
N ALA A 494 -9.16 4.44 -3.65
CA ALA A 494 -7.89 4.53 -4.37
C ALA A 494 -7.22 5.92 -4.35
N PRO A 495 -7.95 7.05 -4.43
CA PRO A 495 -7.35 8.38 -4.54
C PRO A 495 -6.41 8.76 -3.40
N ILE A 496 -5.24 9.29 -3.76
CA ILE A 496 -4.17 9.55 -2.78
C ILE A 496 -4.59 10.53 -1.69
N HIS A 497 -5.37 11.56 -2.04
CA HIS A 497 -5.89 12.52 -1.07
C HIS A 497 -6.81 11.86 -0.03
N SER A 498 -7.72 10.99 -0.48
CA SER A 498 -8.59 10.20 0.40
C SER A 498 -7.79 9.29 1.30
N ARG A 499 -6.81 8.55 0.76
CA ARG A 499 -5.97 7.62 1.54
C ARG A 499 -5.13 8.33 2.59
N VAL A 500 -4.49 9.44 2.23
CA VAL A 500 -3.63 10.20 3.13
C VAL A 500 -4.45 10.78 4.29
N HIS A 501 -5.57 11.43 4.02
CA HIS A 501 -6.46 11.92 5.07
C HIS A 501 -7.00 10.79 5.95
N PHE A 502 -7.44 9.68 5.35
CA PHE A 502 -8.01 8.56 6.10
C PHE A 502 -6.98 7.92 7.04
N ILE A 503 -5.76 7.65 6.55
CA ILE A 503 -4.70 7.04 7.37
C ILE A 503 -4.33 7.93 8.54
N HIS A 504 -4.16 9.24 8.33
CA HIS A 504 -3.76 10.16 9.40
C HIS A 504 -4.90 10.44 10.39
N SER A 505 -6.14 10.56 9.92
CA SER A 505 -7.30 10.81 10.79
C SER A 505 -7.69 9.61 11.65
N ARG A 506 -7.45 8.36 11.19
CA ARG A 506 -7.74 7.14 11.97
C ARG A 506 -6.54 6.65 12.78
N SER A 507 -5.35 7.20 12.55
CA SER A 507 -4.14 6.80 13.26
C SER A 507 -4.02 7.52 14.60
N ASN A 508 -4.00 6.74 15.70
CA ASN A 508 -3.66 7.27 17.02
C ASN A 508 -2.15 7.61 17.16
N ARG A 509 -1.35 7.45 16.10
CA ARG A 509 0.08 7.77 16.06
C ARG A 509 0.38 9.00 15.19
N PHE A 510 -0.64 9.70 14.71
CA PHE A 510 -0.40 11.01 14.11
C PHE A 510 -0.16 12.02 15.24
N ASP A 511 1.05 12.56 15.30
CA ASP A 511 1.48 13.42 16.41
C ASP A 511 1.01 14.89 16.24
N GLY A 512 0.33 15.22 15.13
CA GLY A 512 -0.21 16.54 14.82
C GLY A 512 -1.72 16.68 15.07
N ASP A 513 -2.21 17.92 15.01
CA ASP A 513 -3.65 18.19 14.97
C ASP A 513 -4.19 17.95 13.56
N VAL A 514 -5.12 17.00 13.43
CA VAL A 514 -5.74 16.64 12.14
C VAL A 514 -6.57 17.77 11.52
N GLN A 515 -6.95 18.77 12.31
CA GLN A 515 -7.64 19.97 11.81
C GLN A 515 -6.67 21.02 11.25
N LYS A 516 -5.39 20.97 11.66
CA LYS A 516 -4.36 21.93 11.23
C LYS A 516 -3.79 21.55 9.86
N CYS A 517 -4.52 21.91 8.80
CA CYS A 517 -4.17 21.61 7.40
C CYS A 517 -2.78 22.12 7.00
N THR A 518 -2.32 23.25 7.54
CA THR A 518 -0.96 23.81 7.32
C THR A 518 0.18 22.86 7.71
N THR A 519 -0.11 21.75 8.41
CA THR A 519 0.87 20.67 8.66
C THR A 519 1.30 19.99 7.36
N CYS A 520 0.38 19.85 6.39
CA CYS A 520 0.61 19.11 5.14
C CYS A 520 0.33 19.94 3.88
N HIS A 521 -0.49 20.98 3.96
CA HIS A 521 -0.80 21.88 2.85
C HIS A 521 0.13 23.09 2.90
N LEU A 522 0.76 23.41 1.76
CA LEU A 522 1.76 24.48 1.67
C LEU A 522 1.12 25.85 1.40
N ASN A 523 -0.12 25.87 0.93
CA ASN A 523 -0.88 27.09 0.65
C ASN A 523 -2.39 26.84 0.72
N GLU A 524 -3.16 27.93 0.80
CA GLU A 524 -4.63 27.92 0.86
C GLU A 524 -5.24 27.20 -0.35
N GLY A 525 -4.66 27.38 -1.54
CA GLY A 525 -5.09 26.70 -2.77
C GLY A 525 -5.12 25.18 -2.65
N GLY A 526 -4.21 24.59 -1.88
CA GLY A 526 -4.19 23.16 -1.58
C GLY A 526 -5.41 22.67 -0.79
N THR A 527 -6.15 23.55 -0.12
CA THR A 527 -7.34 23.21 0.69
C THR A 527 -8.66 23.59 0.01
N LYS A 528 -8.61 24.35 -1.09
CA LYS A 528 -9.79 24.84 -1.83
C LYS A 528 -10.43 23.80 -2.74
N PHE A 529 -9.86 22.60 -2.87
CA PHE A 529 -10.46 21.50 -3.61
C PHE A 529 -11.28 20.61 -2.69
N VAL A 530 -12.54 21.00 -2.48
CA VAL A 530 -13.50 20.31 -1.62
C VAL A 530 -14.34 19.36 -2.47
N SER A 531 -14.19 18.07 -2.21
CA SER A 531 -15.04 17.00 -2.71
C SER A 531 -15.60 16.20 -1.53
N LYS A 532 -16.68 15.45 -1.76
CA LYS A 532 -17.22 14.52 -0.77
C LYS A 532 -16.14 13.54 -0.30
N ALA A 533 -15.34 13.03 -1.25
CA ALA A 533 -14.24 12.12 -0.97
C ALA A 533 -13.16 12.74 -0.06
N ALA A 534 -12.72 13.96 -0.36
CA ALA A 534 -11.73 14.65 0.44
C ALA A 534 -12.24 14.94 1.86
N CYS A 535 -13.49 15.36 2.02
CA CYS A 535 -14.06 15.70 3.34
C CYS A 535 -14.35 14.46 4.20
N LEU A 536 -15.02 13.46 3.62
CA LEU A 536 -15.49 12.28 4.38
C LEU A 536 -14.38 11.27 4.66
N SER A 537 -13.22 11.42 4.02
CA SER A 537 -12.00 10.74 4.47
C SER A 537 -11.56 11.13 5.89
N CYS A 538 -12.04 12.28 6.41
CA CYS A 538 -11.87 12.71 7.80
C CYS A 538 -13.19 12.68 8.58
N HIS A 539 -14.25 13.30 8.06
CA HIS A 539 -15.54 13.44 8.72
C HIS A 539 -16.33 12.13 8.72
N LYS A 540 -16.79 11.68 9.89
CA LYS A 540 -17.55 10.42 10.05
C LYS A 540 -19.07 10.59 9.95
N SER A 541 -19.56 11.82 9.83
CA SER A 541 -20.99 12.14 9.86
C SER A 541 -21.30 13.41 9.10
N TYR A 542 -22.56 13.53 8.68
CA TYR A 542 -23.13 14.75 8.10
C TYR A 542 -24.04 15.48 9.07
N PRO A 543 -24.17 16.82 8.95
CA PRO A 543 -25.35 17.50 9.46
C PRO A 543 -26.61 17.07 8.69
N ALA A 544 -27.79 17.23 9.29
CA ALA A 544 -29.04 16.68 8.76
C ALA A 544 -29.44 17.24 7.38
N ASP A 545 -29.08 18.49 7.10
CA ASP A 545 -29.31 19.15 5.81
C ASP A 545 -28.52 18.50 4.68
N HIS A 546 -27.27 18.07 4.95
CA HIS A 546 -26.43 17.35 4.00
C HIS A 546 -27.00 15.97 3.70
N VAL A 547 -27.49 15.26 4.72
CA VAL A 547 -28.17 13.97 4.50
C VAL A 547 -29.40 14.15 3.61
N THR A 548 -30.16 15.22 3.82
CA THR A 548 -31.33 15.55 3.00
C THR A 548 -30.95 15.84 1.54
N LYS A 549 -29.85 16.55 1.32
CA LYS A 549 -29.43 17.01 -0.01
C LYS A 549 -28.63 15.96 -0.81
N PHE A 550 -27.79 15.18 -0.13
CA PHE A 550 -26.82 14.28 -0.77
C PHE A 550 -26.98 12.80 -0.38
N GLY A 551 -27.98 12.50 0.45
CA GLY A 551 -28.18 11.17 1.00
C GLY A 551 -27.23 10.85 2.17
N PRO A 552 -27.43 9.68 2.81
CA PRO A 552 -26.56 9.23 3.89
C PRO A 552 -25.15 8.89 3.38
N ILE A 553 -24.19 8.84 4.30
CA ILE A 553 -22.87 8.28 4.06
C ILE A 553 -23.03 6.78 3.83
N THR A 554 -22.67 6.30 2.62
CA THR A 554 -22.76 4.88 2.27
C THR A 554 -21.41 4.20 2.08
N ASN A 555 -20.33 4.97 2.08
CA ASN A 555 -18.94 4.49 2.06
C ASN A 555 -18.10 5.27 3.08
N MET A 556 -17.28 4.60 3.87
CA MET A 556 -16.56 5.27 4.97
C MET A 556 -15.34 6.07 4.53
N TYR A 557 -14.80 5.83 3.33
CA TYR A 557 -13.64 6.54 2.78
C TYR A 557 -14.03 7.76 1.99
N VAL A 558 -15.04 7.62 1.14
CA VAL A 558 -15.42 8.68 0.19
C VAL A 558 -16.83 9.21 0.39
N GLY A 559 -17.63 8.58 1.24
CA GLY A 559 -18.98 8.99 1.53
C GLY A 559 -20.08 8.43 0.65
N GLY A 560 -19.74 7.96 -0.54
CA GLY A 560 -20.70 7.36 -1.47
C GLY A 560 -20.05 6.64 -2.63
N GLY A 561 -20.56 6.88 -3.84
CA GLY A 561 -20.06 6.31 -5.08
C GLY A 561 -19.26 7.32 -5.91
N GLU A 562 -19.36 7.20 -7.24
CA GLU A 562 -18.68 8.07 -8.20
C GLU A 562 -18.99 9.56 -8.03
N GLU A 563 -20.18 9.89 -7.52
CA GLU A 563 -20.58 11.27 -7.26
C GLU A 563 -19.66 11.96 -6.22
N SER A 564 -18.92 11.15 -5.45
CA SER A 564 -18.07 11.62 -4.37
C SER A 564 -16.87 12.44 -4.85
N PHE A 565 -16.49 12.31 -6.12
CA PHE A 565 -15.34 12.98 -6.74
C PHE A 565 -15.72 14.31 -7.42
N GLY A 566 -17.00 14.69 -7.36
CA GLY A 566 -17.48 16.01 -7.78
C GLY A 566 -16.98 17.14 -6.86
N ARG A 567 -17.00 18.37 -7.38
CA ARG A 567 -16.59 19.57 -6.63
C ARG A 567 -17.76 20.19 -5.90
N CYS A 568 -17.58 20.44 -4.60
CA CYS A 568 -18.55 21.14 -3.76
C CYS A 568 -18.25 22.64 -3.65
N THR A 569 -17.02 23.05 -3.97
CA THR A 569 -16.55 24.45 -3.87
C THR A 569 -17.16 25.39 -4.88
N GLU A 570 -17.63 24.90 -6.02
CA GLU A 570 -18.24 25.74 -7.05
C GLU A 570 -19.59 26.32 -6.60
N ASN A 571 -20.23 25.72 -5.58
CA ASN A 571 -21.62 26.06 -5.21
C ASN A 571 -21.85 26.31 -3.72
N CYS A 572 -21.11 25.68 -2.80
CA CYS A 572 -21.47 25.69 -1.36
C CYS A 572 -20.29 25.92 -0.39
N HIS A 573 -19.06 25.58 -0.76
CA HIS A 573 -17.89 25.68 0.13
C HIS A 573 -16.79 26.55 -0.48
N THR A 574 -17.02 27.86 -0.55
CA THR A 574 -16.05 28.81 -1.16
C THR A 574 -14.93 29.23 -0.21
N GLU A 575 -15.14 29.06 1.09
CA GLU A 575 -14.18 29.44 2.13
C GLU A 575 -13.30 28.24 2.58
N PRO A 576 -12.08 28.50 3.08
CA PRO A 576 -11.22 27.46 3.66
C PRO A 576 -11.88 26.72 4.83
N HIS A 577 -11.43 25.48 5.06
CA HIS A 577 -11.94 24.67 6.16
C HIS A 577 -11.65 25.37 7.52
N PRO A 578 -12.64 25.45 8.44
CA PRO A 578 -12.42 26.02 9.77
C PRO A 578 -11.28 25.31 10.50
N GLY A 579 -10.37 26.08 11.11
CA GLY A 579 -9.21 25.53 11.83
C GLY A 579 -8.04 25.05 10.94
N SER A 580 -8.15 25.20 9.60
CA SER A 580 -7.10 24.80 8.66
C SER A 580 -5.76 25.51 8.89
N GLY A 581 -5.81 26.72 9.44
CA GLY A 581 -4.65 27.59 9.64
C GLY A 581 -4.34 28.49 8.44
N PHE A 582 -5.24 28.53 7.44
CA PHE A 582 -5.22 29.51 6.34
C PHE A 582 -6.23 30.63 6.56
#